data_AF-A0A183NQN8-F1
#
_entry.id   AF-A0A183NQN8-F1
#
_cell.length_a   1.000
_cell.length_b   1.000
_cell.length_c   1.000
_cell.angle_alpha   90.00
_cell.angle_beta   90.00
_cell.angle_gamma   90.00
#
_symmetry.space_group_name_H-M   'P 1'
#
loop_
_entity.id
_entity.type
_entity.pdbx_description
1 polymer ?
#
loop_
_entity_poly.entity_id
_entity_poly.type
_entity_poly.pdbx_seq_one_letter_code
_entity_poly.pdbx_strand_id
1 'polypeptide(L)'
;GFLQDTDKLNKFEIDLSNKFQAFRDLLNGEGTAMKSNWKGIKEAIISTCHEVTGHEEHHHKEWITVDTLDKIQERRNKKAAINASQTRAEKAKAQAEYTGEIKQVRRSIRTDKRKYVNDLAMTAEKAA
;
A
#
# COMPACT_ATOMS: atom_id res chain seq x y z
N GLY A 1 -10.19 46.95 39.77
CA GLY A 1 -10.26 47.17 38.32
C GLY A 1 -8.85 47.36 37.80
N PHE A 2 -8.38 46.44 36.95
CA PHE A 2 -7.10 46.59 36.27
C PHE A 2 -7.34 47.45 35.03
N LEU A 3 -7.14 48.76 35.18
CA LEU A 3 -7.14 49.71 34.08
C LEU A 3 -5.87 49.50 33.24
N GLN A 4 -6.11 48.97 32.04
CA GLN A 4 -5.42 49.21 30.78
C GLN A 4 -4.37 50.33 30.82
N ASP A 5 -3.10 49.95 30.73
CA ASP A 5 -2.05 50.83 30.20
C ASP A 5 -1.85 50.45 28.73
N THR A 6 -2.76 50.96 27.89
CA THR A 6 -2.88 50.63 26.47
C THR A 6 -1.61 50.93 25.70
N ASP A 7 -0.86 51.95 26.12
CA ASP A 7 0.42 52.32 25.48
C ASP A 7 1.52 51.30 25.78
N LYS A 8 1.56 50.75 26.99
CA LYS A 8 2.49 49.66 27.32
C LYS A 8 2.17 48.38 26.57
N LEU A 9 0.89 48.06 26.38
CA LEU A 9 0.46 46.92 25.57
C LEU A 9 0.85 47.09 24.10
N ASN A 10 0.59 48.26 23.51
CA ASN A 10 0.96 48.55 22.12
C ASN A 10 2.49 48.49 21.91
N LYS A 11 3.27 49.03 22.85
CA LYS A 11 4.73 48.98 22.77
C LYS A 11 5.26 47.55 22.90
N PHE A 12 4.66 46.74 23.77
CA PHE A 12 5.00 45.32 23.89
C PHE A 12 4.64 44.54 22.62
N GLU A 13 3.48 44.82 22.03
CA GLU A 13 3.04 44.19 20.78
C GLU A 13 3.97 44.53 19.60
N ILE A 14 4.40 45.78 19.46
CA ILE A 14 5.33 46.20 18.39
C ILE A 14 6.71 45.56 18.57
N ASP A 15 7.26 45.55 19.80
CA ASP A 15 8.55 44.91 20.07
C ASP A 15 8.49 43.40 19.80
N LEU A 16 7.37 42.77 20.16
CA LEU A 16 7.11 41.36 19.90
C LEU A 16 7.03 41.09 18.38
N SER A 17 6.27 41.89 17.63
CA SER A 17 6.15 41.76 16.16
C SER A 17 7.49 41.95 15.45
N ASN A 18 8.30 42.93 15.86
CA ASN A 18 9.60 43.19 15.26
C ASN A 18 10.57 42.01 15.49
N LYS A 19 10.59 41.44 16.71
CA LYS A 19 11.40 40.25 17.02
C LYS A 19 10.96 39.02 16.23
N PHE A 20 9.66 38.81 16.10
CA PHE A 20 9.14 37.71 15.27
C PHE A 20 9.49 37.87 13.79
N GLN A 21 9.49 39.11 13.27
CA GLN A 21 9.86 39.36 11.89
C GLN A 21 11.34 39.03 11.65
N ALA A 22 12.24 39.51 12.50
CA ALA A 22 13.67 39.19 12.42
C ALA A 22 13.93 37.68 12.51
N PHE A 23 13.16 36.96 13.33
CA PHE A 23 13.26 35.50 13.44
C PHE A 23 12.79 34.78 12.16
N ARG A 24 11.74 35.28 11.49
CA ARG A 24 11.30 34.74 10.20
C ARG A 24 12.33 34.98 9.11
N ASP A 25 12.95 36.16 9.08
CA ASP A 25 13.94 36.51 8.06
C ASP A 25 15.21 35.66 8.21
N LEU A 26 15.64 35.38 9.45
CA LEU A 26 16.72 34.44 9.75
C LEU A 26 16.38 33.00 9.30
N LEU A 27 15.17 32.52 9.63
CA LEU A 27 14.70 31.19 9.23
C LEU A 27 14.55 31.04 7.70
N ASN A 28 14.18 32.09 6.99
CA ASN A 28 14.07 32.07 5.54
C ASN A 28 15.44 32.06 4.85
N GLY A 29 16.46 32.73 5.41
CA GLY A 29 17.82 32.71 4.87
C GLY A 29 18.54 31.38 5.07
N GLU A 30 18.55 30.85 6.29
CA GLU A 30 19.30 29.63 6.64
C GLU A 30 18.49 28.36 6.42
N GLY A 31 17.17 28.42 6.64
CA GLY A 31 16.26 27.30 6.48
C GLY A 31 16.00 26.92 5.03
N THR A 32 16.17 27.83 4.06
CA THR A 32 16.00 27.51 2.63
C THR A 32 17.13 26.61 2.10
N ALA A 33 18.39 26.90 2.47
CA ALA A 33 19.54 26.07 2.12
C ALA A 33 19.53 24.70 2.85
N MET A 34 19.17 24.69 4.13
CA MET A 34 19.03 23.44 4.88
C MET A 34 17.91 22.56 4.32
N LYS A 35 16.78 23.16 3.92
CA LYS A 35 15.64 22.46 3.32
C LYS A 35 15.95 21.91 1.93
N SER A 36 16.69 22.64 1.09
CA SER A 36 17.12 22.14 -0.22
C SER A 36 18.13 21.00 -0.08
N ASN A 37 19.07 21.10 0.86
CA ASN A 37 20.04 20.04 1.13
C ASN A 37 19.35 18.77 1.65
N TRP A 38 18.41 18.93 2.58
CA TRP A 38 17.60 17.81 3.07
C TRP A 38 16.76 17.16 1.96
N LYS A 39 16.22 17.96 1.03
CA LYS A 39 15.51 17.46 -0.15
C LYS A 39 16.44 16.64 -1.05
N GLY A 40 17.64 17.14 -1.36
CA GLY A 40 18.61 16.43 -2.18
C GLY A 40 19.07 15.10 -1.55
N ILE A 41 19.29 15.07 -0.24
CA ILE A 41 19.64 13.83 0.48
C ILE A 41 18.49 12.82 0.41
N LYS A 42 17.24 13.26 0.61
CA LYS A 42 16.07 12.39 0.44
C LYS A 42 15.97 11.82 -0.97
N GLU A 43 16.13 12.64 -1.99
CA GLU A 43 16.05 12.23 -3.39
C GLU A 43 17.18 11.24 -3.75
N ALA A 44 18.40 11.50 -3.29
CA ALA A 44 19.53 10.58 -3.49
C ALA A 44 19.28 9.22 -2.83
N ILE A 45 18.82 9.20 -1.58
CA ILE A 45 18.48 7.95 -0.87
C ILE A 45 17.37 7.21 -1.61
N ILE A 46 16.30 7.90 -2.03
CA ILE A 46 15.20 7.28 -2.79
C ILE A 46 15.71 6.71 -4.12
N SER A 47 16.59 7.43 -4.83
CA SER A 47 17.18 6.99 -6.09
C SER A 47 18.05 5.75 -5.92
N THR A 48 18.97 5.77 -4.95
CA THR A 48 19.81 4.59 -4.66
C THR A 48 18.97 3.41 -4.20
N CYS A 49 17.93 3.65 -3.40
CA CYS A 49 16.99 2.59 -3.02
C CYS A 49 16.28 2.03 -4.25
N HIS A 50 15.77 2.84 -5.18
CA HIS A 50 15.16 2.35 -6.43
C HIS A 50 16.14 1.57 -7.30
N GLU A 51 17.39 2.02 -7.42
CA GLU A 51 18.42 1.37 -8.24
C GLU A 51 18.87 0.03 -7.65
N VAL A 52 19.00 -0.06 -6.32
CA VAL A 52 19.42 -1.28 -5.62
C VAL A 52 18.28 -2.27 -5.41
N THR A 53 17.08 -1.79 -5.08
CA THR A 53 15.92 -2.68 -4.87
C THR A 53 15.35 -3.20 -6.18
N GLY A 54 15.62 -2.52 -7.29
CA GLY A 54 14.98 -2.79 -8.57
C GLY A 54 13.49 -2.47 -8.47
N HIS A 55 12.93 -1.78 -9.45
CA HIS A 55 11.50 -1.96 -9.69
C HIS A 55 11.34 -3.40 -10.21
N GLU A 56 11.25 -4.38 -9.30
CA GLU A 56 10.36 -5.50 -9.59
C GLU A 56 9.01 -4.81 -9.73
N GLU A 57 8.58 -4.58 -10.97
CA GLU A 57 7.17 -4.43 -11.23
C GLU A 57 6.54 -5.57 -10.44
N HIS A 58 5.79 -5.19 -9.40
CA HIS A 58 4.76 -6.05 -8.89
C HIS A 58 3.79 -6.18 -10.05
N HIS A 59 4.16 -7.00 -11.05
CA HIS A 59 3.23 -7.64 -11.93
C HIS A 59 2.13 -8.02 -10.98
N HIS A 60 0.94 -7.49 -11.23
CA HIS A 60 -0.22 -8.08 -10.62
C HIS A 60 -0.11 -9.59 -10.82
N LYS A 61 -0.80 -10.37 -10.00
CA LYS A 61 -0.84 -11.82 -10.16
C LYS A 61 -1.55 -12.20 -11.48
N GLU A 62 -1.06 -11.74 -12.63
CA GLU A 62 -1.47 -12.04 -14.00
C GLU A 62 -1.29 -13.52 -14.30
N TRP A 63 -0.53 -14.24 -13.46
CA TRP A 63 -0.49 -15.70 -13.52
C TRP A 63 -1.82 -16.35 -13.13
N ILE A 64 -2.70 -15.69 -12.35
CA ILE A 64 -4.00 -16.27 -11.99
C ILE A 64 -4.97 -16.12 -13.17
N THR A 65 -5.40 -17.26 -13.70
CA THR A 65 -6.31 -17.30 -14.84
C THR A 65 -7.75 -16.99 -14.43
N VAL A 66 -8.57 -16.58 -15.40
CA VAL A 66 -10.01 -16.36 -15.23
C VAL A 66 -10.71 -17.63 -14.71
N ASP A 67 -10.33 -18.81 -15.21
CA ASP A 67 -10.85 -20.10 -14.74
C ASP A 67 -10.58 -20.34 -13.23
N THR A 68 -9.41 -19.93 -12.73
CA THR A 68 -9.14 -19.97 -11.28
C THR A 68 -10.00 -18.97 -10.51
N LEU A 69 -10.26 -17.78 -11.05
CA LEU A 69 -11.15 -16.80 -10.44
C LEU A 69 -12.60 -17.31 -10.36
N ASP A 70 -13.09 -17.94 -11.41
CA ASP A 70 -14.42 -18.56 -11.45
C ASP A 70 -14.56 -19.64 -10.37
N LYS A 71 -13.56 -20.52 -10.24
CA LYS A 71 -13.53 -21.55 -9.18
C LYS A 71 -13.49 -20.94 -7.77
N ILE A 72 -12.80 -19.81 -7.58
CA ILE A 72 -12.81 -19.08 -6.30
C ILE A 72 -14.21 -18.56 -6.00
N GLN A 73 -14.91 -18.08 -7.02
CA GLN A 73 -16.28 -17.59 -6.89
C GLN A 73 -17.26 -18.74 -6.60
N GLU A 74 -17.15 -19.89 -7.28
CA GLU A 74 -17.93 -21.08 -6.97
C GLU A 74 -17.73 -21.56 -5.53
N ARG A 75 -16.47 -21.59 -5.06
CA ARG A 75 -16.15 -21.90 -3.66
C ARG A 75 -16.84 -20.93 -2.70
N ARG A 76 -16.91 -19.63 -3.02
CA ARG A 76 -17.63 -18.63 -2.20
C ARG A 76 -19.14 -18.93 -2.17
N ASN A 77 -19.73 -19.30 -3.30
CA ASN A 77 -21.14 -19.67 -3.37
C ASN A 77 -21.43 -20.91 -2.50
N LYS A 78 -20.57 -21.93 -2.53
CA LYS A 78 -20.69 -23.10 -1.64
C LYS A 78 -20.55 -22.72 -0.16
N LYS A 79 -19.68 -21.76 0.16
CA LYS A 79 -19.57 -21.24 1.53
C LYS A 79 -20.84 -20.53 1.99
N ALA A 80 -21.49 -19.77 1.10
CA ALA A 80 -22.78 -19.14 1.39
C ALA A 80 -23.87 -20.19 1.67
N ALA A 81 -23.92 -21.28 0.90
CA ALA A 81 -24.86 -22.38 1.15
C ALA A 81 -24.70 -23.02 2.54
N ILE A 82 -23.46 -23.19 3.03
CA ILE A 82 -23.19 -23.67 4.40
C ILE A 82 -23.76 -22.70 5.44
N ASN A 83 -23.58 -21.40 5.23
CA ASN A 83 -24.03 -20.38 6.17
C ASN A 83 -25.56 -20.25 6.20
N ALA A 84 -26.24 -20.53 5.07
CA ALA A 84 -27.69 -20.51 4.96
C ALA A 84 -28.38 -21.82 5.38
N SER A 85 -27.62 -22.89 5.66
CA SER A 85 -28.17 -24.20 6.00
C SER A 85 -28.93 -24.17 7.33
N GLN A 86 -30.14 -24.72 7.35
CA GLN A 86 -31.02 -24.70 8.53
C GLN A 86 -30.91 -25.99 9.34
N THR A 87 -30.69 -27.13 8.70
CA THR A 87 -30.55 -28.42 9.36
C THR A 87 -29.11 -28.92 9.39
N ARG A 88 -28.81 -29.82 10.34
CA ARG A 88 -27.47 -30.43 10.47
C ARG A 88 -27.10 -31.28 9.25
N ALA A 89 -28.08 -31.94 8.63
CA ALA A 89 -27.88 -32.78 7.45
C ALA A 89 -27.53 -31.94 6.21
N GLU A 90 -28.26 -30.85 5.96
CA GLU A 90 -27.96 -29.89 4.88
C GLU A 90 -26.57 -29.30 5.05
N LYS A 91 -26.23 -28.86 6.27
CA LYS A 91 -24.92 -28.30 6.57
C LYS A 91 -23.80 -29.32 6.31
N ALA A 92 -23.99 -30.58 6.69
CA ALA A 92 -23.01 -31.64 6.44
C ALA A 92 -22.79 -31.89 4.95
N LYS A 93 -23.87 -31.91 4.15
CA LYS A 93 -23.80 -32.05 2.69
C LYS A 93 -23.08 -30.85 2.05
N ALA A 94 -23.48 -29.63 2.37
CA ALA A 94 -22.86 -28.41 1.85
C ALA A 94 -21.37 -28.31 2.22
N GLN A 95 -21.00 -28.79 3.41
CA GLN A 95 -19.62 -28.80 3.88
C GLN A 95 -18.74 -29.83 3.14
N ALA A 96 -19.30 -30.97 2.75
CA ALA A 96 -18.63 -31.93 1.88
C ALA A 96 -18.33 -31.32 0.50
N GLU A 97 -19.32 -30.65 -0.11
CA GLU A 97 -19.17 -29.98 -1.40
C GLU A 97 -18.12 -28.86 -1.36
N TYR A 98 -18.19 -27.97 -0.36
CA TYR A 98 -17.21 -26.89 -0.17
C TYR A 98 -15.77 -27.41 -0.01
N THR A 99 -15.60 -28.55 0.67
CA THR A 99 -14.28 -29.19 0.83
C THR A 99 -13.74 -29.70 -0.52
N GLY A 100 -14.63 -30.19 -1.39
CA GLY A 100 -14.31 -30.50 -2.78
C GLY A 100 -13.78 -29.28 -3.53
N GLU A 101 -14.52 -28.17 -3.46
CA GLU A 101 -14.14 -26.92 -4.15
C GLU A 101 -12.82 -26.32 -3.66
N ILE A 102 -12.52 -26.40 -2.36
CA ILE A 102 -11.20 -25.98 -1.84
C ILE A 102 -10.07 -26.77 -2.51
N LYS A 103 -10.25 -28.07 -2.71
CA LYS A 103 -9.22 -28.90 -3.37
C LYS A 103 -9.06 -28.48 -4.83
N GLN A 104 -10.15 -28.18 -5.54
CA GLN A 104 -10.09 -27.73 -6.93
C GLN A 104 -9.36 -26.40 -7.07
N VAL A 105 -9.73 -25.39 -6.28
CA VAL A 105 -9.08 -24.08 -6.26
C VAL A 105 -7.59 -24.20 -5.95
N ARG A 106 -7.20 -25.03 -4.97
CA ARG A 106 -5.77 -25.26 -4.68
C ARG A 106 -5.01 -25.90 -5.85
N ARG A 107 -5.65 -26.77 -6.64
CA ARG A 107 -5.02 -27.37 -7.82
C ARG A 107 -4.90 -26.38 -8.98
N SER A 108 -5.93 -25.56 -9.23
CA SER A 108 -5.90 -24.58 -10.32
C SER A 108 -4.82 -23.53 -10.07
N ILE A 109 -4.75 -22.98 -8.85
CA ILE A 109 -3.69 -22.06 -8.41
C ILE A 109 -2.28 -22.64 -8.62
N ARG A 110 -2.06 -23.93 -8.30
CA ARG A 110 -0.75 -24.57 -8.54
C ARG A 110 -0.44 -24.71 -10.02
N THR A 111 -1.45 -24.98 -10.84
CA THR A 111 -1.31 -25.17 -12.29
C THR A 111 -0.97 -23.85 -12.96
N ASP A 112 -1.71 -22.80 -12.62
CA ASP A 112 -1.51 -21.44 -13.09
C ASP A 112 -0.11 -20.93 -12.76
N LYS A 113 0.34 -21.13 -11.51
CA LYS A 113 1.72 -20.79 -11.10
C LYS A 113 2.77 -21.55 -11.92
N ARG A 114 2.55 -22.85 -12.17
CA ARG A 114 3.51 -23.68 -12.93
C ARG A 114 3.59 -23.23 -14.39
N LYS A 115 2.45 -22.93 -15.02
CA LYS A 115 2.42 -22.41 -16.39
C LYS A 115 3.20 -21.11 -16.51
N TYR A 116 2.91 -20.15 -15.63
CA TYR A 116 3.61 -18.87 -15.61
C TYR A 116 5.13 -19.01 -15.49
N VAL A 117 5.61 -19.86 -14.56
CA VAL A 117 7.05 -20.11 -14.40
C VAL A 117 7.66 -20.75 -15.65
N ASN A 118 6.97 -21.71 -16.28
CA ASN A 118 7.43 -22.34 -17.51
C ASN A 118 7.49 -21.36 -18.70
N ASP A 119 6.48 -20.50 -18.84
CA ASP A 119 6.43 -19.50 -19.93
C ASP A 119 7.55 -18.47 -19.78
N LEU A 120 7.84 -18.06 -18.53
CA LEU A 120 8.96 -17.18 -18.22
C LEU A 120 10.31 -17.84 -18.57
N ALA A 121 10.48 -19.11 -18.20
CA ALA A 121 11.68 -19.87 -18.53
C ALA A 121 11.88 -20.01 -20.05
N MET A 122 10.82 -20.36 -20.80
CA MET A 122 10.89 -20.42 -22.26
C MET A 122 11.23 -19.08 -22.91
N THR A 123 10.76 -17.97 -22.35
CA THR A 123 11.07 -16.63 -22.85
C THR A 123 12.53 -16.28 -22.60
N ALA A 124 13.07 -16.62 -21.42
CA ALA A 124 14.48 -16.44 -21.09
C ALA A 124 15.40 -17.29 -21.97
N GLU A 125 15.06 -18.57 -22.23
CA GLU A 125 15.82 -19.45 -23.13
C GLU A 125 15.89 -18.91 -24.56
N LYS A 126 14.80 -18.33 -25.09
CA LYS A 126 14.77 -17.73 -26.43
C LYS A 126 15.57 -16.43 -26.56
N ALA A 127 15.83 -15.75 -25.44
CA ALA A 127 16.56 -14.49 -25.41
C ALA A 127 18.08 -14.67 -25.26
N ALA A 128 18.55 -15.90 -24.98
CA ALA A 128 19.94 -16.29 -24.90
C ALA A 128 20.49 -16.71 -26.27
#